data_AF-A0A948AJ92-F1
#
_entry.id   AF-A0A948AJ92-F1
#
_cell.length_a   1.000
_cell.length_b   1.000
_cell.length_c   1.000
_cell.angle_alpha   90.00
_cell.angle_beta   90.00
_cell.angle_gamma   90.00
#
_symmetry.space_group_name_H-M   'P 1'
#
loop_
_entity.id
_entity.type
_entity.pdbx_description
1 polymer ?
#
loop_
_entity_poly.entity_id
_entity_poly.type
_entity_poly.pdbx_seq_one_letter_code
_entity_poly.pdbx_strand_id
1 'polypeptide(L)'
;MTALLMAAAVALDWLLGEPRRRHPLVGFGWLAAWLERRIHAPDRWRGVFAVAVLLLPPVWLTAELGNTLAALPGLWGTVFSSAFSIWALVFALGHKSLHDHVRPIAAALHRGDEAAARAAAAQIVSRDAETLDIVPAACES
;
A
#
# COMPACT_ATOMS: atom_id res chain seq x y z
N MET A 1 25.66 -5.06 0.84
CA MET A 1 25.09 -3.70 0.99
C MET A 1 23.56 -3.72 0.89
N THR A 2 23.00 -4.25 -0.20
CA THR A 2 21.54 -4.33 -0.44
C THR A 2 20.76 -5.12 0.62
N ALA A 3 21.29 -6.26 1.08
CA ALA A 3 20.64 -7.06 2.13
C ALA A 3 20.50 -6.32 3.48
N LEU A 4 21.49 -5.50 3.85
CA LEU A 4 21.44 -4.68 5.06
C LEU A 4 20.40 -3.57 4.94
N LEU A 5 20.24 -2.97 3.76
CA LEU A 5 19.21 -1.98 3.49
C LEU A 5 17.81 -2.60 3.55
N MET A 6 17.62 -3.82 3.04
CA MET A 6 16.35 -4.52 3.16
C MET A 6 16.03 -4.88 4.62
N ALA A 7 17.00 -5.39 5.38
CA ALA A 7 16.81 -5.70 6.79
C ALA A 7 16.49 -4.43 7.62
N ALA A 8 17.18 -3.32 7.34
CA ALA A 8 16.90 -2.03 7.97
C ALA A 8 15.52 -1.48 7.58
N ALA A 9 15.11 -1.61 6.32
CA ALA A 9 13.78 -1.20 5.86
C ALA A 9 12.67 -1.99 6.57
N VAL A 10 12.82 -3.31 6.72
CA VAL A 10 11.86 -4.16 7.45
C VAL A 10 11.81 -3.79 8.94
N ALA A 11 12.97 -3.58 9.57
CA ALA A 11 13.03 -3.17 10.97
C ALA A 11 12.39 -1.79 11.20
N LEU A 12 12.61 -0.86 10.26
CA LEU A 12 12.08 0.48 10.31
C LEU A 12 10.57 0.50 10.06
N ASP A 13 10.05 -0.32 9.12
CA ASP A 13 8.61 -0.51 8.89
C ASP A 13 7.90 -1.02 10.15
N TRP A 14 8.57 -1.88 10.91
CA TRP A 14 8.08 -2.38 12.19
C TRP A 14 8.02 -1.28 13.26
N LEU A 15 9.08 -0.47 13.36
CA LEU A 15 9.28 0.53 14.41
C LEU A 15 8.53 1.85 14.17
N LEU A 16 8.43 2.31 12.92
CA LEU A 16 7.88 3.64 12.60
C LEU A 16 6.36 3.71 12.64
N GLY A 17 5.68 2.57 12.80
CA GLY A 17 4.24 2.46 13.13
C GLY A 17 3.37 3.55 12.50
N GLU A 18 2.84 3.27 11.31
CA GLU A 18 2.15 4.23 10.44
C GLU A 18 1.28 5.27 11.21
N PRO A 19 1.40 6.58 10.89
CA PRO A 19 0.55 7.59 11.46
C PRO A 19 -0.91 7.36 11.02
N ARG A 20 -1.71 6.78 11.93
CA ARG A 20 -3.13 6.39 11.80
C ARG A 20 -4.09 7.44 11.18
N ARG A 21 -3.67 8.69 10.98
CA ARG A 21 -4.57 9.80 10.65
C ARG A 21 -4.35 10.47 9.29
N ARG A 22 -3.25 10.20 8.57
CA ARG A 22 -3.00 10.79 7.23
C ARG A 22 -2.27 9.82 6.31
N HIS A 23 -2.85 8.65 6.09
CA HIS A 23 -2.24 7.67 5.20
C HIS A 23 -2.35 8.15 3.74
N PRO A 24 -1.25 8.34 3.01
CA PRO A 24 -1.31 8.81 1.61
C PRO A 24 -2.07 7.83 0.71
N LEU A 25 -2.16 6.53 1.05
CA LEU A 25 -3.06 5.60 0.35
C LEU A 25 -4.54 6.00 0.45
N VAL A 26 -5.00 6.55 1.58
CA VAL A 26 -6.39 7.02 1.68
C VAL A 26 -6.61 8.18 0.73
N GLY A 27 -5.66 9.13 0.65
CA GLY A 27 -5.69 10.20 -0.34
C GLY A 27 -5.72 9.69 -1.79
N PHE A 28 -4.94 8.66 -2.09
CA PHE A 28 -4.95 7.99 -3.40
C PHE A 28 -6.30 7.34 -3.69
N GLY A 29 -6.89 6.63 -2.74
CA GLY A 29 -8.23 6.03 -2.88
C GLY A 29 -9.32 7.08 -3.15
N TRP A 30 -9.25 8.23 -2.49
CA TRP A 30 -10.16 9.35 -2.75
C TRP A 30 -9.97 9.94 -4.15
N LEU A 31 -8.72 10.09 -4.60
CA LEU A 31 -8.41 10.55 -5.96
C LEU A 31 -8.88 9.56 -7.01
N ALA A 32 -8.66 8.26 -6.79
CA ALA A 32 -9.13 7.19 -7.66
C ALA A 32 -10.66 7.20 -7.76
N ALA A 33 -11.38 7.26 -6.64
CA ALA A 33 -12.84 7.32 -6.62
C ALA A 33 -13.41 8.62 -7.22
N TRP A 34 -12.69 9.74 -7.10
CA TRP A 34 -13.06 10.98 -7.78
C TRP A 34 -12.90 10.87 -9.29
N LEU A 35 -11.78 10.29 -9.74
CA LEU A 35 -11.48 10.07 -11.14
C LEU A 35 -12.48 9.08 -11.76
N GLU A 36 -12.76 7.98 -11.08
CA GLU A 36 -13.76 7.01 -11.49
C GLU A 36 -15.12 7.69 -11.70
N ARG A 37 -15.63 8.44 -10.72
CA ARG A 37 -16.91 9.16 -10.85
C ARG A 37 -16.97 10.15 -12.04
N ARG A 38 -15.82 10.63 -12.51
CA ARG A 38 -15.74 11.59 -13.63
C ARG A 38 -15.60 10.93 -15.00
N ILE A 39 -14.85 9.82 -15.09
CA ILE A 39 -14.46 9.22 -16.37
C ILE A 39 -15.08 7.84 -16.59
N HIS A 40 -15.71 7.24 -15.57
CA HIS A 40 -16.29 5.90 -15.66
C HIS A 40 -17.30 5.80 -16.80
N ALA A 41 -17.01 4.87 -17.70
CA ALA A 41 -17.87 4.44 -18.79
C ALA A 41 -17.44 3.01 -19.17
N PRO A 42 -18.32 2.21 -19.80
CA PRO A 42 -18.01 0.86 -20.24
C PRO A 42 -17.11 0.85 -21.49
N ASP A 43 -15.96 1.51 -21.41
CA ASP A 43 -14.95 1.62 -22.46
C ASP A 43 -13.55 1.38 -21.88
N ARG A 44 -12.79 0.51 -22.55
CA ARG A 44 -11.44 0.10 -22.12
C ARG A 44 -10.47 1.26 -22.15
N TRP A 45 -10.58 2.16 -23.12
CA TRP A 45 -9.64 3.28 -23.28
C TRP A 45 -9.74 4.30 -22.15
N ARG A 46 -10.94 4.55 -21.64
CA ARG A 46 -11.16 5.41 -20.47
C ARG A 46 -10.57 4.80 -19.19
N GLY A 47 -10.65 3.48 -19.06
CA GLY A 47 -9.96 2.76 -17.99
C GLY A 47 -8.44 2.91 -18.08
N VAL A 48 -7.85 2.70 -19.26
CA VAL A 48 -6.41 2.89 -19.50
C VAL A 48 -5.99 4.33 -19.20
N PHE A 49 -6.77 5.31 -19.66
CA PHE A 49 -6.51 6.72 -19.40
C PHE A 49 -6.57 7.04 -17.90
N ALA A 50 -7.57 6.54 -17.18
CA ALA A 50 -7.68 6.73 -15.74
C ALA A 50 -6.46 6.16 -14.99
N VAL A 51 -6.02 4.96 -15.35
CA VAL A 51 -4.80 4.34 -14.79
C VAL A 51 -3.56 5.16 -15.11
N ALA A 52 -3.42 5.60 -16.37
CA ALA A 52 -2.28 6.41 -16.80
C ALA A 52 -2.20 7.74 -16.06
N VAL A 53 -3.33 8.46 -15.93
CA VAL A 53 -3.40 9.73 -15.19
C VAL A 53 -3.09 9.54 -13.70
N LEU A 54 -3.51 8.42 -13.13
CA LEU A 54 -3.33 8.15 -11.71
C LEU A 54 -1.90 7.70 -11.36
N LEU A 55 -1.23 6.97 -12.26
CA LEU A 55 0.08 6.37 -12.00
C LEU A 55 1.26 7.10 -12.64
N LEU A 56 1.12 7.62 -13.87
CA LEU A 56 2.26 8.24 -14.56
C LEU A 56 2.83 9.47 -13.81
N PRO A 57 2.01 10.42 -13.31
CA PRO A 57 2.55 11.57 -12.60
C PRO A 57 3.33 11.23 -11.33
N PRO A 58 2.81 10.40 -10.38
CA PRO A 58 3.58 10.07 -9.19
C PRO A 58 4.82 9.23 -9.50
N VAL A 59 4.74 8.27 -10.45
CA VAL A 59 5.91 7.48 -10.85
C VAL A 59 7.00 8.39 -11.43
N TRP A 60 6.64 9.27 -12.36
CA TRP A 60 7.58 10.22 -12.95
C TRP A 60 8.20 11.13 -11.88
N LEU A 61 7.39 11.68 -10.98
CA LEU A 61 7.88 12.55 -9.90
C LEU A 61 8.85 11.82 -8.97
N THR A 62 8.56 10.57 -8.60
CA THR A 62 9.45 9.76 -7.75
C THR A 62 10.76 9.41 -8.44
N ALA A 63 10.73 9.13 -9.74
CA ALA A 63 11.93 8.84 -10.54
C ALA A 63 12.82 10.09 -10.66
N GLU A 64 12.23 11.24 -10.97
CA GLU A 64 12.97 12.50 -11.10
C GLU A 64 13.55 12.96 -9.76
N LEU A 65 12.80 12.79 -8.67
CA LEU A 65 13.30 13.06 -7.33
C LEU A 65 14.48 12.13 -6.97
N GLY A 66 14.41 10.85 -7.32
CA GLY A 66 15.52 9.92 -7.13
C GLY A 66 16.78 10.33 -7.90
N ASN A 67 16.63 10.72 -9.18
CA ASN A 67 17.74 11.15 -10.04
C ASN A 67 18.38 12.45 -9.53
N THR A 68 17.56 13.44 -9.15
CA THR A 68 18.05 14.73 -8.63
C THR A 68 18.79 14.57 -7.30
N LEU A 69 18.29 13.70 -6.40
CA LEU A 69 18.98 13.39 -5.14
C LEU A 69 20.30 12.64 -5.36
N ALA A 70 20.36 11.76 -6.36
CA ALA A 70 21.58 11.04 -6.73
C ALA A 70 22.63 11.95 -7.41
N ALA A 71 22.19 13.02 -8.08
CA ALA A 71 23.06 14.00 -8.73
C ALA A 71 23.73 14.99 -7.74
N LEU A 72 23.35 14.99 -6.46
CA LEU A 72 23.96 15.84 -5.45
C LEU A 72 25.42 15.43 -5.18
N PRO A 73 26.39 16.35 -5.28
CA PRO A 73 27.80 16.02 -5.07
C PRO A 73 28.13 15.71 -3.60
N GLY A 74 28.97 14.71 -3.39
CA GLY A 74 29.53 14.35 -2.08
C GLY A 74 28.72 13.32 -1.28
N LEU A 75 29.06 13.17 0.00
CA LEU A 75 28.43 12.21 0.93
C LEU A 75 26.92 12.43 1.09
N TRP A 76 26.45 13.66 0.89
CA TRP A 76 25.04 14.03 1.02
C TRP A 76 24.15 13.35 -0.04
N GLY A 77 24.61 13.23 -1.30
CA GLY A 77 23.86 12.55 -2.36
C GLY A 77 23.61 11.07 -2.05
N THR A 78 24.65 10.37 -1.58
CA THR A 78 24.54 8.96 -1.17
C THR A 78 23.59 8.77 0.01
N VAL A 79 23.64 9.65 1.01
CA VAL A 79 22.77 9.59 2.19
C VAL A 79 21.30 9.84 1.81
N PHE A 80 21.01 10.91 1.07
CA PHE A 80 19.64 11.24 0.66
C PHE A 80 19.04 10.22 -0.30
N SER A 81 19.81 9.74 -1.28
CA SER A 81 19.37 8.69 -2.20
C SER A 81 19.07 7.37 -1.47
N SER A 82 19.89 7.00 -0.48
CA SER A 82 19.67 5.80 0.33
C SER A 82 18.44 5.93 1.21
N ALA A 83 18.27 7.09 1.87
CA ALA A 83 17.11 7.37 2.70
C ALA A 83 15.81 7.37 1.88
N PHE A 84 15.81 7.99 0.70
CA PHE A 84 14.68 7.96 -0.22
C PHE A 84 14.33 6.53 -0.66
N SER A 85 15.34 5.71 -0.98
CA SER A 85 15.14 4.31 -1.37
C SER A 85 14.52 3.49 -0.24
N ILE A 86 15.01 3.65 0.99
CA ILE A 86 14.44 2.99 2.17
C ILE A 86 12.98 3.42 2.36
N TRP A 87 12.70 4.72 2.25
CA TRP A 87 11.35 5.25 2.41
C TRP A 87 10.39 4.72 1.33
N ALA A 88 10.83 4.66 0.08
CA ALA A 88 10.08 4.07 -1.02
C ALA A 88 9.81 2.57 -0.81
N LEU A 89 10.81 1.82 -0.30
CA LEU A 89 10.68 0.40 0.03
C LEU A 89 9.66 0.16 1.15
N VAL A 90 9.69 0.97 2.21
CA VAL A 90 8.71 0.91 3.30
C VAL A 90 7.29 1.15 2.75
N PHE A 91 7.11 2.17 1.92
CA PHE A 91 5.82 2.44 1.28
C PHE A 91 5.35 1.34 0.32
N ALA A 92 6.28 0.69 -0.37
CA ALA A 92 5.97 -0.39 -1.31
C ALA A 92 5.62 -1.71 -0.59
N LEU A 93 6.24 -2.00 0.57
CA LEU A 93 5.96 -3.21 1.33
C LEU A 93 4.57 -3.18 1.97
N GLY A 94 4.18 -2.05 2.58
CA GLY A 94 2.85 -1.87 3.19
C GLY A 94 2.46 -2.98 4.18
N HIS A 95 3.44 -3.69 4.75
CA HIS A 95 3.24 -4.98 5.40
C HIS A 95 2.46 -4.82 6.71
N LYS A 96 2.72 -3.74 7.45
CA LYS A 96 2.03 -3.43 8.71
C LYS A 96 0.55 -3.13 8.48
N SER A 97 0.22 -2.34 7.44
CA SER A 97 -1.17 -2.03 7.08
C SER A 97 -1.97 -3.28 6.77
N LEU A 98 -1.39 -4.21 6.01
CA LEU A 98 -2.03 -5.49 5.70
C LEU A 98 -2.25 -6.32 6.99
N HIS A 99 -1.23 -6.41 7.84
CA HIS A 99 -1.32 -7.16 9.10
C HIS A 99 -2.40 -6.60 10.04
N ASP A 100 -2.53 -5.28 10.14
CA ASP A 100 -3.55 -4.63 10.98
C ASP A 100 -4.98 -4.90 10.49
N HIS A 101 -5.20 -5.02 9.16
CA HIS A 101 -6.51 -5.36 8.60
C HIS A 101 -6.82 -6.86 8.65
N VAL A 102 -5.80 -7.74 8.63
CA VAL A 102 -5.96 -9.20 8.72
C VAL A 102 -6.16 -9.68 10.16
N ARG A 103 -5.58 -8.99 11.15
CA ARG A 103 -5.64 -9.39 12.56
C ARG A 103 -7.07 -9.56 13.13
N PRO A 104 -8.05 -8.68 12.83
CA PRO A 104 -9.45 -8.89 13.24
C PRO A 104 -10.08 -10.15 12.64
N ILE A 105 -9.73 -10.50 11.39
CA ILE A 105 -10.23 -11.69 10.70
C ILE A 105 -9.68 -12.94 11.39
N ALA A 106 -8.36 -12.99 11.62
CA ALA A 106 -7.71 -14.09 12.34
C ALA A 106 -8.29 -14.29 13.75
N ALA A 107 -8.53 -13.19 14.48
CA ALA A 107 -9.10 -13.25 15.83
C ALA A 107 -10.57 -13.67 15.86
N ALA A 108 -11.35 -13.42 14.79
CA ALA A 108 -12.72 -13.90 14.65
C ALA A 108 -12.75 -15.40 14.32
N LEU A 109 -11.89 -15.85 13.40
CA LEU A 109 -11.72 -17.26 13.05
C LEU A 109 -11.27 -18.10 14.25
N HIS A 110 -10.31 -17.62 15.05
CA HIS A 110 -9.88 -18.29 16.28
C HIS A 110 -10.99 -18.43 17.33
N ARG A 111 -12.00 -17.56 17.29
CA ARG A 111 -13.17 -17.63 18.18
C ARG A 111 -14.32 -18.46 17.59
N GLY A 112 -14.16 -19.01 16.38
CA GLY A 112 -15.21 -19.72 15.66
C GLY A 112 -16.34 -18.81 15.12
N ASP A 113 -16.13 -17.50 15.09
CA ASP A 113 -17.13 -16.53 14.63
C ASP A 113 -16.93 -16.23 13.13
N GLU A 114 -17.47 -17.11 12.29
CA GLU A 114 -17.39 -16.98 10.84
C GLU A 114 -18.09 -15.72 10.31
N ALA A 115 -19.19 -15.30 10.96
CA ALA A 115 -19.94 -14.11 10.55
C ALA A 115 -19.09 -12.85 10.74
N ALA A 116 -18.42 -12.72 11.90
CA ALA A 116 -17.50 -11.61 12.15
C ALA A 116 -16.28 -11.65 11.23
N ALA A 117 -15.74 -12.84 10.91
CA ALA A 117 -14.62 -12.99 9.98
C ALA A 117 -14.99 -12.55 8.55
N ARG A 118 -16.16 -12.98 8.04
CA ARG A 118 -16.69 -12.56 6.73
C ARG A 118 -16.96 -11.07 6.65
N ALA A 119 -17.54 -10.48 7.71
CA ALA A 119 -17.81 -9.04 7.77
C ALA A 119 -16.51 -8.21 7.74
N ALA A 120 -15.47 -8.63 8.46
CA ALA A 120 -14.17 -7.96 8.44
C ALA A 120 -13.46 -8.12 7.09
N ALA A 121 -13.52 -9.31 6.48
CA ALA A 121 -12.95 -9.56 5.16
C ALA A 121 -13.65 -8.77 4.05
N ALA A 122 -14.98 -8.67 4.11
CA ALA A 122 -15.79 -7.87 3.18
C ALA A 122 -15.35 -6.41 3.11
N GLN A 123 -14.87 -5.84 4.22
CA GLN A 123 -14.34 -4.47 4.25
C GLN A 123 -13.03 -4.31 3.48
N ILE A 124 -12.22 -5.37 3.37
CA ILE A 124 -10.94 -5.36 2.63
C ILE A 124 -11.19 -5.55 1.14
N VAL A 125 -12.02 -6.53 0.77
CA VAL A 125 -12.22 -6.91 -0.64
C VAL A 125 -13.37 -6.18 -1.31
N SER A 126 -14.10 -5.34 -0.58
CA SER A 126 -15.27 -4.59 -1.06
C SER A 126 -16.30 -5.50 -1.76
N ARG A 127 -16.58 -6.67 -1.15
CA ARG A 127 -17.58 -7.65 -1.62
C ARG A 127 -18.56 -7.99 -0.51
N ASP A 128 -19.72 -8.49 -0.91
CA ASP A 128 -20.73 -8.97 0.04
C ASP A 128 -20.20 -10.11 0.89
N ALA A 129 -20.30 -9.94 2.21
CA ALA A 129 -19.84 -10.89 3.21
C ALA A 129 -20.43 -12.29 3.00
N GLU A 130 -21.67 -12.38 2.52
CA GLU A 130 -22.37 -13.65 2.27
C GLU A 130 -21.78 -14.47 1.13
N THR A 131 -21.01 -13.84 0.24
CA THR A 131 -20.37 -14.49 -0.91
C THR A 131 -18.93 -14.94 -0.64
N LEU A 132 -18.40 -14.64 0.55
CA LEU A 132 -17.01 -14.89 0.90
C LEU A 132 -16.85 -16.21 1.67
N ASP A 133 -16.09 -17.13 1.07
CA ASP A 133 -15.57 -18.31 1.75
C ASP A 133 -14.20 -17.97 2.35
N ILE A 134 -14.10 -17.96 3.68
CA ILE A 134 -12.89 -17.57 4.42
C ILE A 134 -12.23 -18.84 4.95
N VAL A 135 -11.13 -19.24 4.31
CA VAL A 135 -10.33 -20.38 4.75
C VAL A 135 -9.26 -19.90 5.74
N PRO A 136 -9.01 -20.59 6.87
CA PRO A 136 -7.98 -20.20 7.85
C PRO A 136 -6.58 -19.99 7.26
N ALA A 137 -6.24 -20.73 6.20
CA ALA A 137 -5.00 -20.57 5.45
C ALA A 137 -4.80 -19.16 4.85
N ALA A 138 -5.87 -18.39 4.67
CA ALA A 138 -5.78 -17.01 4.17
C ALA A 138 -5.28 -16.00 5.24
N CYS A 139 -5.21 -16.39 6.51
CA CYS A 139 -4.76 -15.54 7.62
C CYS A 139 -3.37 -15.90 8.16
N GLU A 140 -2.75 -16.96 7.67
CA GLU A 140 -1.40 -17.39 8.05
C GLU A 140 -0.44 -17.04 6.90
N SER A 141 0.27 -15.91 7.02
CA SER A 141 1.36 -15.49 6.13
C SER A 141 2.52 -14.96 6.93
#